data_AF-A0AAW2U9H9-F1
#
_entry.id   AF-A0AAW2U9H9-F1
#
_cell.length_a   1.000
_cell.length_b   1.000
_cell.length_c   1.000
_cell.angle_alpha   90.00
_cell.angle_beta   90.00
_cell.angle_gamma   90.00
#
_symmetry.space_group_name_H-M   'P 1'
#
loop_
_entity.id
_entity.type
_entity.pdbx_description
1 polymer ?
#
loop_
_entity_poly.entity_id
_entity_poly.type
_entity_poly.pdbx_seq_one_letter_code
_entity_poly.pdbx_strand_id
1 'polypeptide(L)'
;MNKICTKLMTVRLGCVLPRVLSLSQSGFVPGRLLSDNVLLAQELIDSLESRRADVNVVFKLDMAKAYDRVSWEFLYHVLQQKGFPQCWINLVANAVSNCWFSVFMNGEHAGFFHSPVAYGMETLSLGHYLYSLRITYRVVWIEFLRYTRRCIIRRRTMELLRDFLRAYQRVSGQMINDDKSSFIVGRQSALGVGNDESLTWRRLALIKSVLQATPLHLLQVILPPKSVFLAIERIFNGFFWGSYNGRRHIHWSSWEKVCFPVAEGGLGIRGMADYVRAFSMKLWWRFRLRSSLWSEFLHGRYCRNLHPTLVPYNRNHSAVWHLLCHIRDVAEPFVFWTLGHGSVSFWHDNWFGEKPLAQIVHMESYTLEPVHYYWHKGEWNVPKIFRTVPTHTAYAICQIPIAVGHEDKIV
;
A
#
# COMPACT_ATOMS: atom_id res chain seq x y z
N MET A 1 -23.49 25.31 -3.88
CA MET A 1 -24.16 24.21 -4.60
C MET A 1 -23.19 23.27 -5.33
N ASN A 2 -22.22 23.78 -6.11
CA ASN A 2 -21.29 22.95 -6.90
C ASN A 2 -20.44 21.96 -6.04
N LYS A 3 -19.95 22.37 -4.86
CA LYS A 3 -19.21 21.47 -3.93
C LYS A 3 -20.03 20.27 -3.42
N ILE A 4 -21.33 20.43 -3.19
CA ILE A 4 -22.21 19.34 -2.72
C ILE A 4 -22.45 18.35 -3.86
N CYS A 5 -22.77 18.86 -5.05
CA CYS A 5 -23.01 18.03 -6.24
C CYS A 5 -21.76 17.23 -6.61
N THR A 6 -20.59 17.87 -6.65
CA THR A 6 -19.32 17.18 -6.93
C THR A 6 -18.94 16.19 -5.85
N LYS A 7 -19.24 16.46 -4.58
CA LYS A 7 -19.05 15.48 -3.50
C LYS A 7 -19.93 14.24 -3.66
N LEU A 8 -21.20 14.41 -4.03
CA LEU A 8 -22.11 13.28 -4.33
C LEU A 8 -21.60 12.46 -5.51
N MET A 9 -21.13 13.13 -6.58
CA MET A 9 -20.51 12.45 -7.72
C MET A 9 -19.27 11.67 -7.30
N THR A 10 -18.41 12.24 -6.47
CA THR A 10 -17.20 11.57 -5.94
C THR A 10 -17.53 10.31 -5.15
N VAL A 11 -18.53 10.37 -4.25
CA VAL A 11 -18.94 9.20 -3.46
C VAL A 11 -19.42 8.08 -4.36
N ARG A 12 -20.27 8.38 -5.36
CA ARG A 12 -20.76 7.39 -6.33
C ARG A 12 -19.63 6.82 -7.18
N LEU A 13 -18.72 7.68 -7.63
CA LEU A 13 -17.58 7.27 -8.45
C LEU A 13 -16.63 6.36 -7.67
N GLY A 14 -16.40 6.65 -6.38
CA GLY A 14 -15.55 5.85 -5.51
C GLY A 14 -15.99 4.39 -5.36
N CYS A 15 -17.29 4.09 -5.47
CA CYS A 15 -17.82 2.72 -5.45
C CYS A 15 -17.49 1.92 -6.73
N VAL A 16 -17.34 2.62 -7.86
CA VAL A 16 -17.15 2.01 -9.18
C VAL A 16 -15.67 1.98 -9.57
N LEU A 17 -14.89 2.94 -9.08
CA LEU A 17 -13.48 3.14 -9.42
C LEU A 17 -12.60 1.88 -9.30
N PRO A 18 -12.69 1.06 -8.22
CA PRO A 18 -11.86 -0.14 -8.08
C PRO A 18 -12.11 -1.20 -9.16
N ARG A 19 -13.28 -1.18 -9.83
CA ARG A 19 -13.64 -2.13 -10.90
C ARG A 19 -13.21 -1.64 -12.28
N VAL A 20 -13.07 -0.34 -12.47
CA VAL A 20 -12.79 0.29 -13.78
C VAL A 20 -11.28 0.52 -13.99
N LEU A 21 -10.55 0.74 -12.90
CA LEU A 21 -9.10 0.97 -12.88
C LEU A 21 -8.31 -0.32 -12.76
N SER A 22 -7.15 -0.38 -13.42
CA SER A 22 -6.24 -1.51 -13.29
C SER A 22 -5.80 -1.68 -11.84
N LEU A 23 -5.52 -2.92 -11.43
CA LEU A 23 -5.11 -3.20 -10.04
C LEU A 23 -3.79 -2.49 -9.65
N SER A 24 -2.95 -2.12 -10.64
CA SER A 24 -1.70 -1.39 -10.44
C SER A 24 -1.87 0.10 -10.11
N GLN A 25 -3.08 0.65 -10.28
CA GLN A 25 -3.39 2.03 -9.95
C GLN A 25 -3.89 2.13 -8.49
N SER A 26 -3.04 2.54 -7.56
CA SER A 26 -3.43 2.70 -6.14
C SER A 26 -3.79 4.14 -5.74
N GLY A 27 -3.34 5.13 -6.51
CA GLY A 27 -3.56 6.55 -6.22
C GLY A 27 -5.04 6.94 -6.21
N PHE A 28 -5.51 7.48 -5.08
CA PHE A 28 -6.89 7.97 -4.87
C PHE A 28 -7.99 6.92 -5.11
N VAL A 29 -7.66 5.62 -4.98
CA VAL A 29 -8.64 4.52 -5.11
C VAL A 29 -8.99 3.98 -3.72
N PRO A 30 -10.28 4.03 -3.30
CA PRO A 30 -10.69 3.44 -2.02
C PRO A 30 -10.28 1.97 -1.91
N GLY A 31 -9.73 1.60 -0.75
CA GLY A 31 -9.30 0.23 -0.47
C GLY A 31 -7.91 -0.15 -0.99
N ARG A 32 -7.25 0.69 -1.81
CA ARG A 32 -5.88 0.45 -2.29
C ARG A 32 -4.88 1.32 -1.52
N LEU A 33 -3.77 0.74 -1.07
CA LEU A 33 -2.73 1.49 -0.36
C LEU A 33 -1.60 1.87 -1.31
N LEU A 34 -1.11 3.10 -1.18
CA LEU A 34 0.08 3.56 -1.92
C LEU A 34 1.32 2.71 -1.57
N SER A 35 1.42 2.24 -0.32
CA SER A 35 2.52 1.40 0.15
C SER A 35 2.66 0.09 -0.64
N ASP A 36 1.54 -0.49 -1.12
CA ASP A 36 1.59 -1.70 -1.96
C ASP A 36 2.34 -1.47 -3.26
N ASN A 37 2.17 -0.29 -3.87
CA ASN A 37 2.86 0.04 -5.13
C ASN A 37 4.36 0.24 -4.90
N VAL A 38 4.75 0.84 -3.77
CA VAL A 38 6.16 1.01 -3.40
C VAL A 38 6.80 -0.35 -3.16
N LEU A 39 6.15 -1.22 -2.40
CA LEU A 39 6.63 -2.58 -2.12
C LEU A 39 6.70 -3.44 -3.40
N LEU A 40 5.68 -3.37 -4.26
CA LEU A 40 5.68 -4.06 -5.55
C LEU A 40 6.83 -3.55 -6.44
N ALA A 41 7.06 -2.24 -6.50
CA ALA A 41 8.17 -1.67 -7.27
C ALA A 41 9.53 -2.14 -6.75
N GLN A 42 9.73 -2.16 -5.42
CA GLN A 42 10.95 -2.70 -4.81
C GLN A 42 11.18 -4.16 -5.18
N GLU A 43 10.13 -4.99 -5.10
CA GLU A 43 10.21 -6.41 -5.47
C GLU A 43 10.51 -6.62 -6.96
N LEU A 44 9.93 -5.79 -7.83
CA LEU A 44 10.21 -5.87 -9.26
C LEU A 44 11.66 -5.48 -9.57
N ILE A 45 12.18 -4.43 -8.95
CA ILE A 45 13.59 -4.01 -9.10
C ILE A 45 14.52 -5.12 -8.61
N ASP A 46 14.28 -5.68 -7.42
CA ASP A 46 15.06 -6.79 -6.89
C ASP A 46 15.00 -8.05 -7.79
N SER A 47 13.84 -8.34 -8.38
CA SER A 47 13.71 -9.42 -9.37
C SER A 47 14.47 -9.15 -10.67
N LEU A 48 14.74 -7.89 -11.02
CA LEU A 48 15.56 -7.54 -12.18
C LEU A 48 17.05 -7.69 -11.83
N GLU A 49 17.50 -7.17 -10.68
CA GLU A 49 18.90 -7.23 -10.24
C GLU A 49 19.39 -8.67 -10.02
N SER A 50 18.52 -9.55 -9.53
CA SER A 50 18.83 -10.98 -9.32
C SER A 50 18.95 -11.80 -10.61
N ARG A 51 18.49 -11.27 -11.76
CA ARG A 51 18.63 -11.91 -13.07
C ARG A 51 19.88 -11.37 -13.76
N ARG A 52 20.94 -12.18 -13.79
CA ARG A 52 22.24 -11.87 -14.45
C ARG A 52 22.18 -11.74 -15.99
N ALA A 53 21.02 -11.45 -16.58
CA ALA A 53 20.86 -11.36 -18.03
C ALA A 53 20.42 -9.95 -18.44
N ASP A 54 21.29 -9.31 -19.24
CA ASP A 54 21.13 -8.05 -19.96
C ASP A 54 20.74 -6.80 -19.14
N VAL A 55 20.92 -5.62 -19.76
CA VAL A 55 20.67 -4.31 -19.17
C VAL A 55 19.20 -4.14 -18.82
N ASN A 56 18.88 -4.11 -17.52
CA ASN A 56 17.54 -3.82 -17.01
C ASN A 56 17.37 -2.30 -16.84
N VAL A 57 16.25 -1.75 -17.33
CA VAL A 57 15.95 -0.31 -17.25
C VAL A 57 14.61 -0.10 -16.55
N VAL A 58 14.59 0.83 -15.60
CA VAL A 58 13.37 1.29 -14.92
C VAL A 58 13.10 2.72 -15.36
N PHE A 59 11.87 2.97 -15.84
CA PHE A 59 11.42 4.31 -16.21
C PHE A 59 10.63 4.94 -15.08
N LYS A 60 11.17 6.03 -14.52
CA LYS A 60 10.38 6.96 -13.72
C LYS A 60 9.98 8.11 -14.62
N LEU A 61 8.69 8.20 -14.92
CA LEU A 61 8.11 9.36 -15.59
C LEU A 61 7.52 10.29 -14.52
N ASP A 62 7.36 11.56 -14.79
CA ASP A 62 6.62 12.49 -13.93
C ASP A 62 5.82 13.43 -14.84
N MET A 63 4.60 13.81 -14.47
CA MET A 63 3.77 14.65 -15.31
C MET A 63 3.84 16.11 -14.86
N ALA A 64 4.19 17.02 -15.77
CA ALA A 64 4.26 18.45 -15.50
C ALA A 64 2.86 19.04 -15.33
N LYS A 65 2.58 19.63 -14.16
CA LYS A 65 1.31 20.33 -13.85
C LYS A 65 0.08 19.50 -14.25
N ALA A 66 -0.01 18.31 -13.66
CA ALA A 66 -0.89 17.23 -14.10
C ALA A 66 -2.40 17.59 -14.11
N TYR A 67 -2.82 18.56 -13.29
CA TYR A 67 -4.18 19.09 -13.23
C TYR A 67 -4.41 20.28 -14.19
N ASP A 68 -3.37 21.07 -14.49
CA ASP A 68 -3.55 22.31 -15.28
C ASP A 68 -3.62 22.05 -16.78
N ARG A 69 -2.92 21.01 -17.26
CA ARG A 69 -2.73 20.73 -18.69
C ARG A 69 -3.65 19.62 -19.20
N VAL A 70 -4.85 19.50 -18.62
CA VAL A 70 -5.79 18.44 -18.95
C VAL A 70 -6.56 18.77 -20.23
N SER A 71 -6.47 17.94 -21.28
CA SER A 71 -7.47 17.96 -22.35
C SER A 71 -8.76 17.33 -21.84
N TRP A 72 -9.82 18.13 -21.78
CA TRP A 72 -11.15 17.70 -21.32
C TRP A 72 -11.85 16.80 -22.32
N GLU A 73 -11.68 17.08 -23.62
CA GLU A 73 -12.18 16.21 -24.70
C GLU A 73 -11.59 14.80 -24.59
N PHE A 74 -10.29 14.71 -24.31
CA PHE A 74 -9.65 13.42 -24.06
C PHE A 74 -10.25 12.70 -22.85
N LEU A 75 -10.48 13.41 -21.74
CA LEU A 75 -11.13 12.82 -20.55
C LEU A 75 -12.55 12.31 -20.86
N TYR A 76 -13.35 13.07 -21.61
CA TYR A 76 -14.70 12.67 -21.98
C TYR A 76 -14.68 11.40 -22.85
N HIS A 77 -13.75 11.32 -23.81
CA HIS A 77 -13.55 10.11 -24.60
C HIS A 77 -13.13 8.91 -23.74
N VAL A 78 -12.25 9.10 -22.76
CA VAL A 78 -11.87 8.02 -21.82
C VAL A 78 -13.08 7.54 -21.03
N LEU A 79 -13.93 8.45 -20.53
CA LEU A 79 -15.16 8.09 -19.82
C LEU A 79 -16.15 7.33 -20.71
N GLN A 80 -16.33 7.76 -21.97
CA GLN A 80 -17.15 7.04 -22.95
C GLN A 80 -16.62 5.62 -23.19
N GLN A 81 -15.31 5.47 -23.42
CA GLN A 81 -14.65 4.18 -23.65
C GLN A 81 -14.71 3.26 -22.42
N LYS A 82 -14.79 3.82 -21.21
CA LYS A 82 -14.99 3.07 -19.97
C LYS A 82 -16.46 2.75 -19.68
N GLY A 83 -17.37 3.10 -20.59
CA GLY A 83 -18.80 2.77 -20.51
C GLY A 83 -19.60 3.68 -19.59
N PHE A 84 -19.11 4.89 -19.27
CA PHE A 84 -19.90 5.83 -18.48
C PHE A 84 -21.09 6.37 -19.29
N PRO A 85 -22.31 6.43 -18.71
CA PRO A 85 -23.47 6.98 -19.39
C PRO A 85 -23.28 8.44 -19.77
N GLN A 86 -23.81 8.85 -20.93
CA GLN A 86 -23.67 10.22 -21.42
C GLN A 86 -24.22 11.26 -20.43
N CYS A 87 -25.29 10.93 -19.69
CA CYS A 87 -25.82 11.81 -18.65
C CYS A 87 -24.79 12.09 -17.54
N TRP A 88 -23.97 11.11 -17.16
CA TRP A 88 -22.90 11.29 -16.17
C TRP A 88 -21.75 12.11 -16.73
N ILE A 89 -21.38 11.89 -17.99
CA ILE A 89 -20.35 12.67 -18.69
C ILE A 89 -20.77 14.14 -18.80
N ASN A 90 -22.04 14.40 -19.12
CA ASN A 90 -22.60 15.76 -19.14
C ASN A 90 -22.58 16.42 -17.76
N LEU A 91 -22.84 15.67 -16.68
CA LEU A 91 -22.70 16.18 -15.31
C LEU A 91 -21.25 16.58 -15.00
N VAL A 92 -20.26 15.77 -15.44
CA VAL A 92 -18.85 16.13 -15.31
C VAL A 92 -18.51 17.37 -16.13
N ALA A 93 -18.95 17.43 -17.38
CA ALA A 93 -18.71 18.58 -18.25
C ALA A 93 -19.25 19.87 -17.63
N ASN A 94 -20.51 19.84 -17.18
CA ASN A 94 -21.16 20.99 -16.52
C ASN A 94 -20.49 21.38 -15.21
N ALA A 95 -20.01 20.41 -14.42
CA ALA A 95 -19.36 20.68 -13.13
C ALA A 95 -18.04 21.43 -13.30
N VAL A 96 -17.34 21.18 -14.41
CA VAL A 96 -16.01 21.75 -14.70
C VAL A 96 -16.12 23.04 -15.53
N SER A 97 -17.07 23.14 -16.47
CA SER A 97 -17.24 24.32 -17.31
C SER A 97 -17.85 25.52 -16.57
N ASN A 98 -18.66 25.28 -15.53
CA ASN A 98 -19.40 26.31 -14.80
C ASN A 98 -18.83 26.58 -13.40
N CYS A 99 -17.52 26.85 -13.32
CA CYS A 99 -16.85 27.22 -12.07
C CYS A 99 -16.70 28.75 -11.93
N TRP A 100 -17.57 29.34 -11.11
CA TRP A 100 -17.50 30.75 -10.72
C TRP A 100 -16.95 30.88 -9.30
N PHE A 101 -16.04 31.84 -9.12
CA PHE A 101 -15.41 32.14 -7.85
C PHE A 101 -15.67 33.58 -7.45
N SER A 102 -15.68 33.84 -6.15
CA SER A 102 -15.71 35.17 -5.57
C SER A 102 -14.63 35.22 -4.50
N VAL A 103 -13.84 36.30 -4.48
CA VAL A 103 -12.82 36.49 -3.46
C VAL A 103 -13.43 37.33 -2.33
N PHE A 104 -13.32 36.84 -1.11
CA PHE A 104 -13.72 37.61 0.07
C PHE A 104 -12.53 38.45 0.53
N MET A 105 -12.63 39.76 0.42
CA MET A 105 -11.58 40.70 0.83
C MET A 105 -12.18 41.76 1.74
N ASN A 106 -11.56 41.97 2.90
CA ASN A 106 -11.91 43.03 3.86
C ASN A 106 -13.40 43.07 4.29
N GLY A 107 -14.05 41.90 4.39
CA GLY A 107 -15.44 41.81 4.82
C GLY A 107 -16.47 41.80 3.69
N GLU A 108 -16.05 42.00 2.44
CA GLU A 108 -16.94 42.04 1.27
C GLU A 108 -16.54 41.07 0.17
N HIS A 109 -17.52 40.64 -0.61
CA HIS A 109 -17.32 39.80 -1.78
C HIS A 109 -16.94 40.65 -3.00
N ALA A 110 -15.72 40.47 -3.50
CA ALA A 110 -15.24 41.11 -4.71
C ALA A 110 -15.77 40.37 -5.96
N GLY A 111 -17.07 40.54 -6.27
CA GLY A 111 -17.72 40.07 -7.49
C GLY A 111 -17.63 38.57 -7.76
N PHE A 112 -18.09 38.13 -8.93
CA PHE A 112 -17.88 36.77 -9.42
C PHE A 112 -17.02 36.80 -10.68
N PHE A 113 -16.00 35.96 -10.73
CA PHE A 113 -15.20 35.75 -11.92
C PHE A 113 -15.21 34.27 -12.31
N HIS A 114 -15.16 34.03 -13.62
CA HIS A 114 -15.07 32.70 -14.17
C HIS A 114 -13.62 32.20 -14.08
N SER A 115 -13.44 30.96 -13.63
CA SER A 115 -12.12 30.37 -13.52
C SER A 115 -11.77 29.56 -14.77
N PRO A 116 -10.53 29.67 -15.27
CA PRO A 116 -10.04 28.75 -16.29
C PRO A 116 -10.21 27.30 -15.81
N VAL A 117 -10.71 26.46 -16.70
CA VAL A 117 -11.12 25.05 -16.48
C VAL A 117 -10.10 24.21 -15.65
N ALA A 118 -8.81 24.58 -15.70
CA ALA A 118 -7.70 24.00 -14.94
C ALA A 118 -7.79 24.17 -13.40
N TYR A 119 -8.11 25.37 -12.90
CA TYR A 119 -8.09 25.67 -11.46
C TYR A 119 -9.29 25.07 -10.69
N GLY A 120 -10.35 24.71 -11.41
CA GLY A 120 -11.50 24.00 -10.83
C GLY A 120 -11.13 22.61 -10.29
N MET A 121 -10.13 21.95 -10.86
CA MET A 121 -9.83 20.55 -10.52
C MET A 121 -9.18 20.37 -9.14
N GLU A 122 -8.30 21.30 -8.72
CA GLU A 122 -7.68 21.30 -7.39
C GLU A 122 -8.70 21.63 -6.27
N THR A 123 -9.75 22.37 -6.61
CA THR A 123 -10.77 22.84 -5.65
C THR A 123 -12.02 21.97 -5.60
N LEU A 124 -12.24 21.13 -6.61
CA LEU A 124 -13.35 20.19 -6.69
C LEU A 124 -12.95 18.81 -6.14
N SER A 125 -13.74 18.28 -5.20
CA SER A 125 -13.54 16.94 -4.63
C SER A 125 -13.56 15.79 -5.66
N LEU A 126 -13.97 16.06 -6.90
CA LEU A 126 -14.04 15.13 -8.03
C LEU A 126 -12.71 15.04 -8.81
N GLY A 127 -11.83 16.04 -8.70
CA GLY A 127 -10.60 16.14 -9.48
C GLY A 127 -9.67 14.95 -9.33
N HIS A 128 -9.42 14.51 -8.09
CA HIS A 128 -8.55 13.36 -7.80
C HIS A 128 -9.02 12.04 -8.46
N TYR A 129 -10.33 11.82 -8.53
CA TYR A 129 -10.90 10.58 -9.10
C TYR A 129 -10.91 10.59 -10.63
N LEU A 130 -11.21 11.75 -11.23
CA LEU A 130 -11.12 11.94 -12.68
C LEU A 130 -9.67 11.82 -13.17
N TYR A 131 -8.71 12.27 -12.37
CA TYR A 131 -7.29 12.06 -12.63
C TYR A 131 -6.93 10.57 -12.70
N SER A 132 -7.41 9.75 -11.76
CA SER A 132 -7.15 8.30 -11.77
C SER A 132 -7.79 7.58 -12.97
N LEU A 133 -8.99 7.99 -13.42
CA LEU A 133 -9.64 7.47 -14.64
C LEU A 133 -8.94 7.87 -15.94
N ARG A 134 -8.22 8.99 -15.94
CA ARG A 134 -7.51 9.49 -17.11
C ARG A 134 -6.22 8.71 -17.39
N ILE A 135 -5.53 8.27 -16.34
CA ILE A 135 -4.27 7.49 -16.45
C ILE A 135 -4.53 6.07 -17.00
N THR A 136 -5.79 5.64 -17.13
CA THR A 136 -6.14 4.27 -17.49
C THR A 136 -5.85 3.89 -18.95
N TYR A 137 -5.48 4.83 -19.82
CA TYR A 137 -5.07 4.52 -21.21
C TYR A 137 -3.62 4.02 -21.24
N ARG A 138 -3.41 2.73 -20.91
CA ARG A 138 -2.16 1.97 -21.16
C ARG A 138 -0.83 2.66 -20.78
N VAL A 139 -0.83 3.63 -19.86
CA VAL A 139 0.41 4.13 -19.25
C VAL A 139 0.45 3.57 -17.85
N VAL A 140 1.06 2.41 -17.83
CA VAL A 140 1.16 1.67 -16.61
C VAL A 140 2.38 2.17 -15.88
N TRP A 141 2.14 2.79 -14.74
CA TRP A 141 3.19 3.28 -13.87
C TRP A 141 4.05 2.13 -13.28
N ILE A 142 3.68 0.87 -13.54
CA ILE A 142 4.43 -0.35 -13.16
C ILE A 142 4.39 -1.50 -14.21
N GLU A 143 3.41 -1.64 -15.13
CA GLU A 143 3.39 -2.78 -16.10
C GLU A 143 4.34 -2.65 -17.30
N PHE A 144 5.13 -1.58 -17.44
CA PHE A 144 6.22 -1.62 -18.44
C PHE A 144 7.26 -2.72 -18.14
N LEU A 145 7.18 -3.36 -16.96
CA LEU A 145 8.00 -4.51 -16.58
C LEU A 145 7.52 -5.87 -17.12
N ARG A 146 6.33 -5.97 -17.74
CA ARG A 146 5.79 -7.28 -18.18
C ARG A 146 5.96 -7.60 -19.65
N TYR A 147 6.31 -6.63 -20.48
CA TYR A 147 6.64 -6.89 -21.89
C TYR A 147 8.14 -6.67 -22.08
N THR A 148 8.91 -7.75 -21.91
CA THR A 148 10.01 -8.17 -22.81
C THR A 148 10.80 -9.32 -22.15
N ARG A 149 10.23 -10.54 -22.14
CA ARG A 149 11.10 -11.72 -22.18
C ARG A 149 11.71 -11.74 -23.58
N ARG A 150 13.01 -11.42 -23.70
CA ARG A 150 13.82 -11.33 -24.94
C ARG A 150 13.77 -10.03 -25.75
N CYS A 151 13.83 -8.86 -25.11
CA CYS A 151 14.41 -7.71 -25.82
C CYS A 151 15.72 -7.32 -25.16
N ILE A 152 16.81 -7.77 -25.77
CA ILE A 152 18.04 -6.97 -25.84
C ILE A 152 17.58 -5.57 -26.26
N ILE A 153 17.64 -4.58 -25.36
CA ILE A 153 17.25 -3.21 -25.65
C ILE A 153 18.26 -2.64 -26.66
N ARG A 154 17.97 -2.83 -27.96
CA ARG A 154 18.57 -2.03 -29.03
C ARG A 154 17.96 -0.63 -28.98
N ARG A 155 18.73 0.38 -29.42
CA ARG A 155 18.35 1.80 -29.62
C ARG A 155 16.90 2.01 -30.13
N ARG A 156 16.42 1.09 -30.98
CA ARG A 156 15.07 1.04 -31.57
C ARG A 156 13.91 0.95 -30.55
N THR A 157 14.06 0.23 -29.43
CA THR A 157 12.98 0.14 -28.41
C THR A 157 12.80 1.45 -27.65
N MET A 158 13.92 2.15 -27.41
CA MET A 158 13.90 3.48 -26.78
C MET A 158 13.26 4.53 -27.69
N GLU A 159 13.50 4.44 -29.00
CA GLU A 159 12.87 5.30 -30.01
C GLU A 159 11.35 5.07 -30.05
N LEU A 160 10.90 3.81 -30.11
CA LEU A 160 9.48 3.47 -30.08
C LEU A 160 8.78 3.94 -28.78
N LEU A 161 9.45 3.83 -27.63
CA LEU A 161 8.91 4.34 -26.37
C LEU A 161 8.79 5.86 -26.38
N ARG A 162 9.81 6.58 -26.86
CA ARG A 162 9.74 8.05 -26.99
C ARG A 162 8.64 8.46 -27.96
N ASP A 163 8.47 7.76 -29.07
CA ASP A 163 7.43 8.04 -30.06
C ASP A 163 6.03 7.78 -29.48
N PHE A 164 5.85 6.71 -28.71
CA PHE A 164 4.63 6.45 -27.95
C PHE A 164 4.33 7.56 -26.94
N LEU A 165 5.32 7.96 -26.13
CA LEU A 165 5.15 9.02 -25.13
C LEU A 165 4.83 10.36 -25.79
N ARG A 166 5.46 10.69 -26.93
CA ARG A 166 5.14 11.89 -27.72
C ARG A 166 3.74 11.83 -28.31
N ALA A 167 3.31 10.68 -28.83
CA ALA A 167 1.94 10.49 -29.30
C ALA A 167 0.93 10.65 -28.17
N TYR A 168 1.20 10.07 -27.00
CA TYR A 168 0.38 10.23 -25.81
C TYR A 168 0.30 11.69 -25.35
N GLN A 169 1.42 12.42 -25.30
CA GLN A 169 1.44 13.85 -24.95
C GLN A 169 0.59 14.68 -25.92
N ARG A 170 0.67 14.41 -27.23
CA ARG A 170 -0.14 15.10 -28.24
C ARG A 170 -1.64 14.87 -28.07
N VAL A 171 -2.05 13.63 -27.83
CA VAL A 171 -3.48 13.25 -27.75
C VAL A 171 -4.09 13.59 -26.40
N SER A 172 -3.35 13.39 -25.30
CA SER A 172 -3.85 13.62 -23.95
C SER A 172 -3.74 15.09 -23.51
N GLY A 173 -2.89 15.88 -24.15
CA GLY A 173 -2.49 17.22 -23.70
C GLY A 173 -1.55 17.21 -22.48
N GLN A 174 -1.21 16.03 -21.93
CA GLN A 174 -0.23 15.93 -20.85
C GLN A 174 1.18 16.20 -21.36
N MET A 175 2.03 16.68 -20.47
CA MET A 175 3.45 16.87 -20.73
C MET A 175 4.25 16.14 -19.67
N ILE A 176 5.27 15.42 -20.11
CA ILE A 176 6.22 14.78 -19.21
C ILE A 176 7.15 15.86 -18.67
N ASN A 177 7.41 15.82 -17.38
CA ASN A 177 8.39 16.64 -16.72
C ASN A 177 9.76 15.98 -16.87
N ASP A 178 10.56 16.46 -17.81
CA ASP A 178 11.87 15.88 -18.10
C ASP A 178 12.88 16.05 -16.94
N ASP A 179 12.70 17.05 -16.07
CA ASP A 179 13.58 17.27 -14.91
C ASP A 179 13.29 16.32 -13.74
N LYS A 180 12.03 15.88 -13.62
CA LYS A 180 11.57 14.95 -12.56
C LYS A 180 11.49 13.50 -13.04
N SER A 181 11.45 13.30 -14.35
CA SER A 181 11.54 12.00 -15.01
C SER A 181 13.01 11.60 -15.08
N SER A 182 13.37 10.44 -14.54
CA SER A 182 14.77 10.04 -14.47
C SER A 182 14.96 8.56 -14.68
N PHE A 183 16.16 8.21 -15.15
CA PHE A 183 16.71 6.88 -15.01
C PHE A 183 17.28 6.80 -13.59
N ILE A 184 16.67 5.99 -12.73
CA ILE A 184 17.08 5.93 -11.33
C ILE A 184 18.30 5.00 -11.19
N VAL A 185 19.41 5.57 -10.74
CA VAL A 185 20.47 4.92 -9.95
C VAL A 185 20.66 5.81 -8.72
N GLY A 186 20.48 5.25 -7.51
CA GLY A 186 20.01 6.03 -6.35
C GLY A 186 21.05 6.81 -5.53
N ARG A 187 20.59 7.87 -4.84
CA ARG A 187 20.92 8.23 -3.43
C ARG A 187 20.03 9.34 -2.84
N GLN A 188 20.00 9.37 -1.50
CA GLN A 188 19.07 10.01 -0.55
C GLN A 188 19.15 11.55 -0.41
N SER A 189 18.14 12.13 0.25
CA SER A 189 18.16 13.50 0.82
C SER A 189 17.53 13.48 2.23
N ALA A 190 18.14 14.21 3.18
CA ALA A 190 17.69 14.31 4.57
C ALA A 190 16.95 15.64 4.83
N LEU A 191 15.95 15.61 5.72
CA LEU A 191 15.12 16.75 6.15
C LEU A 191 15.61 17.32 7.49
N GLY A 192 15.71 18.64 7.60
CA GLY A 192 15.98 19.37 8.84
C GLY A 192 14.69 19.96 9.44
N VAL A 193 14.59 19.98 10.77
CA VAL A 193 13.49 20.62 11.51
C VAL A 193 14.11 21.66 12.46
N GLY A 194 13.54 22.88 12.47
CA GLY A 194 14.00 24.01 13.28
C GLY A 194 13.64 23.90 14.76
N ASN A 195 14.47 24.52 15.60
CA ASN A 195 14.30 24.60 17.05
C ASN A 195 13.65 25.93 17.41
N ASP A 196 12.50 25.91 18.08
CA ASP A 196 11.95 27.11 18.72
C ASP A 196 11.28 26.81 20.07
N GLU A 197 11.22 27.85 20.90
CA GLU A 197 10.98 27.88 22.34
C GLU A 197 9.71 27.16 22.83
N SER A 198 9.82 26.32 23.88
CA SER A 198 8.80 26.15 24.96
C SER A 198 8.93 24.86 25.80
N LEU A 199 8.24 24.88 26.96
CA LEU A 199 8.06 23.84 28.01
C LEU A 199 8.13 22.38 27.51
N THR A 200 8.74 21.50 28.32
CA THR A 200 8.92 20.06 28.08
C THR A 200 7.66 19.32 27.60
N TRP A 201 6.47 19.71 28.05
CA TRP A 201 5.21 19.12 27.59
C TRP A 201 4.84 19.48 26.14
N ARG A 202 5.18 20.69 25.66
CA ARG A 202 4.99 21.10 24.26
C ARG A 202 5.89 20.30 23.34
N ARG A 203 7.16 20.08 23.75
CA ARG A 203 8.09 19.21 23.04
C ARG A 203 7.60 17.76 23.00
N LEU A 204 7.07 17.23 24.11
CA LEU A 204 6.44 15.91 24.15
C LEU A 204 5.28 15.80 23.15
N ALA A 205 4.39 16.81 23.14
CA ALA A 205 3.25 16.85 22.24
C ALA A 205 3.69 16.90 20.76
N LEU A 206 4.71 17.69 20.43
CA LEU A 206 5.28 17.77 19.07
C LEU A 206 5.94 16.46 18.64
N ILE A 207 6.64 15.78 19.56
CA ILE A 207 7.23 14.47 19.27
C ILE A 207 6.12 13.48 18.91
N LYS A 208 5.09 13.38 19.74
CA LYS A 208 3.99 12.42 19.54
C LYS A 208 3.15 12.70 18.30
N SER A 209 2.87 13.96 18.01
CA SER A 209 1.95 14.35 16.92
C SER A 209 2.63 14.53 15.57
N VAL A 210 3.87 15.04 15.54
CA VAL A 210 4.56 15.41 14.29
C VAL A 210 5.76 14.52 14.06
N LEU A 211 6.76 14.55 14.96
CA LEU A 211 8.05 13.93 14.68
C LEU A 211 7.96 12.40 14.58
N GLN A 212 7.15 11.76 15.41
CA GLN A 212 6.90 10.31 15.33
C GLN A 212 6.14 9.94 14.06
N ALA A 213 5.25 10.80 13.55
CA ALA A 213 4.44 10.53 12.37
C ALA A 213 5.27 10.64 11.06
N THR A 214 6.23 11.57 11.01
CA THR A 214 7.07 11.83 9.84
C THR A 214 7.72 10.57 9.26
N PRO A 215 8.42 9.70 10.01
CA PRO A 215 9.04 8.51 9.42
C PRO A 215 8.06 7.36 9.14
N LEU A 216 6.84 7.35 9.71
CA LEU A 216 5.96 6.16 9.69
C LEU A 216 5.62 5.70 8.27
N HIS A 217 5.37 6.63 7.36
CA HIS A 217 5.02 6.29 5.98
C HIS A 217 6.15 5.55 5.26
N LEU A 218 7.42 5.85 5.59
CA LEU A 218 8.60 5.15 5.07
C LEU A 218 8.82 3.83 5.79
N LEU A 219 8.67 3.80 7.12
CA LEU A 219 8.84 2.59 7.93
C LEU A 219 7.83 1.48 7.60
N GLN A 220 6.70 1.83 6.99
CA GLN A 220 5.72 0.86 6.48
C GLN A 220 6.20 0.08 5.24
N VAL A 221 7.18 0.61 4.51
CA VAL A 221 7.62 0.08 3.21
C VAL A 221 9.11 -0.22 3.15
N ILE A 222 9.89 0.25 4.12
CA ILE A 222 11.33 0.06 4.19
C ILE A 222 11.67 -0.56 5.54
N LEU A 223 12.61 -1.51 5.53
CA LEU A 223 13.30 -1.97 6.73
C LEU A 223 14.64 -1.25 6.85
N PRO A 224 14.72 -0.11 7.56
CA PRO A 224 15.99 0.58 7.66
C PRO A 224 16.89 -0.15 8.68
N PRO A 225 18.23 -0.02 8.55
CA PRO A 225 19.16 -0.60 9.51
C PRO A 225 18.94 -0.07 10.93
N LYS A 226 19.34 -0.86 11.94
CA LYS A 226 19.22 -0.46 13.36
C LYS A 226 19.86 0.89 13.67
N SER A 227 20.94 1.24 12.98
CA SER A 227 21.61 2.54 13.12
C SER A 227 20.73 3.73 12.76
N VAL A 228 19.80 3.57 11.82
CA VAL A 228 18.86 4.62 11.40
C VAL A 228 17.80 4.85 12.47
N PHE A 229 17.27 3.80 13.11
CA PHE A 229 16.37 3.93 14.25
C PHE A 229 17.03 4.74 15.37
N LEU A 230 18.26 4.36 15.73
CA LEU A 230 19.03 5.04 16.77
C LEU A 230 19.33 6.49 16.39
N ALA A 231 19.58 6.79 15.11
CA ALA A 231 19.79 8.16 14.65
C ALA A 231 18.52 9.02 14.81
N ILE A 232 17.36 8.49 14.42
CA ILE A 232 16.06 9.18 14.59
C ILE A 232 15.76 9.39 16.08
N GLU A 233 15.94 8.36 16.89
CA GLU A 233 15.72 8.43 18.35
C GLU A 233 16.69 9.40 19.03
N ARG A 234 17.93 9.50 18.54
CA ARG A 234 18.88 10.54 18.99
C ARG A 234 18.40 11.95 18.67
N ILE A 235 17.80 12.17 17.50
CA ILE A 235 17.20 13.46 17.13
C ILE A 235 16.04 13.77 18.09
N PHE A 236 15.18 12.78 18.39
CA PHE A 236 14.06 12.98 19.31
C PHE A 236 14.54 13.26 20.73
N ASN A 237 15.54 12.52 21.20
CA ASN A 237 16.16 12.70 22.50
C ASN A 237 16.81 14.08 22.62
N GLY A 238 17.52 14.51 21.57
CA GLY A 238 18.14 15.84 21.48
C GLY A 238 17.12 16.96 21.41
N PHE A 239 15.99 16.76 20.72
CA PHE A 239 14.90 17.73 20.69
C PHE A 239 14.17 17.82 22.04
N PHE A 240 13.91 16.67 22.68
CA PHE A 240 13.20 16.61 23.95
C PHE A 240 13.97 17.30 25.08
N TRP A 241 15.22 16.89 25.30
CA TRP A 241 16.11 17.45 26.34
C TRP A 241 16.93 18.66 25.87
N GLY A 242 16.69 19.14 24.65
CA GLY A 242 17.50 20.16 23.99
C GLY A 242 17.65 21.46 24.78
N SER A 243 18.66 22.24 24.41
CA SER A 243 19.06 23.45 25.12
C SER A 243 17.94 24.52 25.17
N TYR A 244 17.99 25.35 26.21
CA TYR A 244 17.23 26.59 26.33
C TYR A 244 18.23 27.70 26.63
N ASN A 245 18.21 28.80 25.87
CA ASN A 245 19.17 29.91 25.99
C ASN A 245 20.65 29.49 26.03
N GLY A 246 21.05 28.53 25.19
CA GLY A 246 22.45 28.10 25.10
C GLY A 246 22.96 27.27 26.30
N ARG A 247 22.13 26.98 27.29
CA ARG A 247 22.48 26.09 28.41
C ARG A 247 21.99 24.67 28.13
N ARG A 248 22.89 23.69 28.23
CA ARG A 248 22.53 22.26 28.16
C ARG A 248 21.64 21.91 29.34
N HIS A 249 20.43 21.44 29.07
CA HIS A 249 19.55 20.92 30.11
C HIS A 249 20.00 19.51 30.50
N ILE A 250 19.80 19.15 31.77
CA ILE A 250 20.13 17.82 32.27
C ILE A 250 19.20 16.80 31.62
N HIS A 251 19.77 15.70 31.14
CA HIS A 251 19.02 14.52 30.73
C HIS A 251 18.62 13.74 31.99
N TRP A 252 17.38 13.92 32.45
CA TRP A 252 16.91 13.32 33.70
C TRP A 252 16.64 11.81 33.61
N SER A 253 16.46 11.29 32.39
CA SER A 253 16.19 9.88 32.14
C SER A 253 16.73 9.43 30.78
N SER A 254 17.04 8.15 30.64
CA SER A 254 17.43 7.57 29.36
C SER A 254 16.24 7.57 28.39
N TRP A 255 16.52 7.69 27.10
CA TRP A 255 15.48 7.69 26.07
C TRP A 255 14.63 6.42 26.10
N GLU A 256 15.25 5.27 26.38
CA GLU A 256 14.57 3.98 26.53
C GLU A 256 13.51 4.00 27.64
N LYS A 257 13.86 4.52 28.83
CA LYS A 257 12.92 4.65 29.95
C LYS A 257 11.79 5.64 29.64
N VAL A 258 12.11 6.72 28.92
CA VAL A 258 11.11 7.69 28.46
C VAL A 258 10.10 7.04 27.50
N CYS A 259 10.53 6.04 26.73
CA CYS A 259 9.69 5.36 25.75
C CYS A 259 8.73 4.32 26.34
N PHE A 260 8.83 4.00 27.63
CA PHE A 260 7.89 3.06 28.23
C PHE A 260 6.44 3.56 28.17
N PRO A 261 5.46 2.64 28.17
CA PRO A 261 4.06 2.98 28.39
C PRO A 261 3.88 3.84 29.64
N VAL A 262 2.85 4.69 29.63
CA VAL A 262 2.53 5.54 30.81
C VAL A 262 2.24 4.68 32.04
N ALA A 263 1.63 3.51 31.84
CA ALA A 263 1.38 2.52 32.90
C ALA A 263 2.65 1.96 33.54
N GLU A 264 3.78 1.97 32.81
CA GLU A 264 5.08 1.46 33.25
C GLU A 264 6.03 2.61 33.67
N GLY A 265 5.50 3.83 33.84
CA GLY A 265 6.27 4.99 34.29
C GLY A 265 7.02 5.75 33.19
N GLY A 266 6.79 5.43 31.91
CA GLY A 266 7.30 6.20 30.78
C GLY A 266 6.39 7.34 30.34
N LEU A 267 6.80 8.09 29.31
CA LEU A 267 6.04 9.21 28.77
C LEU A 267 5.12 8.80 27.62
N GLY A 268 5.02 7.51 27.30
CA GLY A 268 4.18 6.99 26.21
C GLY A 268 4.67 7.40 24.82
N ILE A 269 5.99 7.61 24.65
CA ILE A 269 6.64 7.76 23.35
C ILE A 269 6.99 6.36 22.85
N ARG A 270 6.39 5.87 21.76
CA ARG A 270 6.80 4.55 21.23
C ARG A 270 8.19 4.58 20.59
N GLY A 271 8.98 3.52 20.82
CA GLY A 271 10.26 3.31 20.16
C GLY A 271 10.11 3.02 18.66
N MET A 272 11.13 3.34 17.87
CA MET A 272 11.11 3.11 16.42
C MET A 272 11.09 1.61 16.08
N ALA A 273 11.75 0.79 16.90
CA ALA A 273 11.75 -0.66 16.75
C ALA A 273 10.33 -1.25 16.88
N ASP A 274 9.50 -0.70 17.78
CA ASP A 274 8.13 -1.16 17.98
C ASP A 274 7.23 -0.81 16.79
N TYR A 275 7.40 0.38 16.21
CA TYR A 275 6.71 0.76 14.97
C TYR A 275 7.03 -0.21 13.83
N VAL A 276 8.31 -0.52 13.64
CA VAL A 276 8.75 -1.44 12.57
C VAL A 276 8.19 -2.84 12.81
N ARG A 277 8.24 -3.34 14.05
CA ARG A 277 7.65 -4.64 14.40
C ARG A 277 6.16 -4.67 14.09
N ALA A 278 5.41 -3.66 14.54
CA ALA A 278 3.97 -3.54 14.30
C ALA A 278 3.63 -3.43 12.80
N PHE A 279 4.37 -2.62 12.04
CA PHE A 279 4.17 -2.52 10.59
C PHE A 279 4.54 -3.81 9.87
N SER A 280 5.55 -4.54 10.32
CA SER A 280 5.93 -5.84 9.78
C SER A 280 4.84 -6.89 10.02
N MET A 281 4.22 -6.90 11.21
CA MET A 281 3.08 -7.77 11.50
C MET A 281 1.87 -7.41 10.62
N LYS A 282 1.57 -6.12 10.49
CA LYS A 282 0.53 -5.64 9.57
C LYS A 282 0.81 -6.04 8.12
N LEU A 283 2.08 -6.01 7.71
CA LEU A 283 2.49 -6.38 6.37
C LEU A 283 2.33 -7.90 6.14
N TRP A 284 2.72 -8.71 7.13
CA TRP A 284 2.50 -10.16 7.12
C TRP A 284 1.01 -10.50 7.04
N TRP A 285 0.16 -9.86 7.83
CA TRP A 285 -1.29 -10.01 7.77
C TRP A 285 -1.84 -9.76 6.36
N ARG A 286 -1.43 -8.64 5.74
CA ARG A 286 -1.86 -8.29 4.38
C ARG A 286 -1.36 -9.28 3.33
N PHE A 287 -0.15 -9.80 3.52
CA PHE A 287 0.41 -10.86 2.69
C PHE A 287 -0.41 -12.16 2.81
N ARG A 288 -0.80 -12.55 4.03
CA ARG A 288 -1.66 -13.71 4.28
C ARG A 288 -3.05 -13.58 3.64
N LEU A 289 -3.65 -12.40 3.72
CA LEU A 289 -4.98 -12.12 3.16
C LEU A 289 -5.03 -12.14 1.63
N ARG A 290 -3.89 -11.99 0.93
CA ARG A 290 -3.82 -11.90 -0.55
C ARG A 290 -4.70 -10.82 -1.18
N SER A 291 -4.88 -9.69 -0.49
CA SER A 291 -5.81 -8.63 -0.91
C SER A 291 -5.23 -7.60 -1.89
N SER A 292 -3.97 -7.71 -2.30
CA SER A 292 -3.32 -6.76 -3.19
C SER A 292 -2.42 -7.44 -4.21
N LEU A 293 -2.13 -6.75 -5.33
CA LEU A 293 -1.19 -7.25 -6.35
C LEU A 293 0.18 -7.58 -5.77
N TRP A 294 0.63 -6.79 -4.78
CA TRP A 294 1.90 -7.04 -4.11
C TRP A 294 1.90 -8.40 -3.42
N SER A 295 0.84 -8.74 -2.67
CA SER A 295 0.78 -10.02 -1.98
C SER A 295 0.64 -11.18 -2.96
N GLU A 296 -0.18 -11.05 -4.01
CA GLU A 296 -0.26 -12.02 -5.10
C GLU A 296 1.11 -12.26 -5.76
N PHE A 297 1.85 -11.18 -6.05
CA PHE A 297 3.19 -11.27 -6.63
C PHE A 297 4.17 -12.01 -5.72
N LEU A 298 4.18 -11.70 -4.42
CA LEU A 298 5.04 -12.38 -3.45
C LEU A 298 4.73 -13.88 -3.34
N HIS A 299 3.45 -14.25 -3.27
CA HIS A 299 3.04 -15.66 -3.26
C HIS A 299 3.52 -16.39 -4.51
N GLY A 300 3.37 -15.78 -5.69
CA GLY A 300 3.87 -16.34 -6.95
C GLY A 300 5.40 -16.45 -7.00
N ARG A 301 6.12 -15.48 -6.43
CA ARG A 301 7.59 -15.44 -6.45
C ARG A 301 8.23 -16.43 -5.47
N TYR A 302 7.74 -16.47 -4.23
CA TYR A 302 8.40 -17.17 -3.12
C TYR A 302 7.69 -18.45 -2.69
N CYS A 303 6.35 -18.49 -2.69
CA CYS A 303 5.64 -19.61 -2.11
C CYS A 303 5.57 -20.83 -3.04
N ARG A 304 5.59 -20.71 -4.38
CA ARG A 304 5.68 -21.85 -5.35
C ARG A 304 4.92 -23.13 -4.93
N ASN A 305 3.66 -22.99 -4.52
CA ASN A 305 2.75 -24.04 -4.01
C ASN A 305 3.02 -24.56 -2.59
N LEU A 306 4.00 -24.04 -1.87
CA LEU A 306 4.17 -24.24 -0.43
C LEU A 306 3.31 -23.26 0.36
N HIS A 307 2.92 -23.69 1.57
CA HIS A 307 2.32 -22.79 2.54
C HIS A 307 3.34 -21.72 2.97
N PRO A 308 2.95 -20.45 3.15
CA PRO A 308 3.87 -19.37 3.53
C PRO A 308 4.73 -19.65 4.76
N THR A 309 4.21 -20.43 5.71
CA THR A 309 4.97 -20.76 6.92
C THR A 309 6.10 -21.76 6.70
N LEU A 310 6.03 -22.53 5.61
CA LEU A 310 6.99 -23.58 5.30
C LEU A 310 8.11 -23.11 4.36
N VAL A 311 8.03 -21.90 3.83
CA VAL A 311 9.04 -21.40 2.89
C VAL A 311 10.39 -21.28 3.61
N PRO A 312 11.45 -21.98 3.13
CA PRO A 312 12.75 -21.95 3.76
C PRO A 312 13.45 -20.60 3.54
N TYR A 313 14.34 -20.26 4.47
CA TYR A 313 15.18 -19.08 4.32
C TYR A 313 16.16 -19.25 3.15
N ASN A 314 16.33 -18.21 2.34
CA ASN A 314 17.31 -18.15 1.26
C ASN A 314 17.95 -16.76 1.21
N ARG A 315 19.28 -16.73 1.14
CA ARG A 315 20.08 -15.49 1.10
C ARG A 315 19.79 -14.63 -0.14
N ASN A 316 19.33 -15.24 -1.23
CA ASN A 316 19.03 -14.56 -2.49
C ASN A 316 17.61 -13.96 -2.56
N HIS A 317 16.81 -14.08 -1.50
CA HIS A 317 15.50 -13.44 -1.44
C HIS A 317 15.63 -11.94 -1.12
N SER A 318 14.61 -11.15 -1.47
CA SER A 318 14.60 -9.72 -1.23
C SER A 318 14.65 -9.38 0.26
N ALA A 319 15.08 -8.16 0.57
CA ALA A 319 15.04 -7.64 1.95
C ALA A 319 13.62 -7.62 2.54
N VAL A 320 12.60 -7.33 1.73
CA VAL A 320 11.19 -7.34 2.16
C VAL A 320 10.74 -8.77 2.49
N TRP A 321 11.14 -9.77 1.70
CA TRP A 321 10.84 -11.16 2.01
C TRP A 321 11.55 -11.64 3.27
N HIS A 322 12.81 -11.25 3.49
CA HIS A 322 13.53 -11.55 4.73
C HIS A 322 12.83 -10.96 5.95
N LEU A 323 12.32 -9.73 5.84
CA LEU A 323 11.51 -9.11 6.89
C LEU A 323 10.27 -9.95 7.21
N LEU A 324 9.54 -10.38 6.18
CA LEU A 324 8.35 -11.20 6.32
C LEU A 324 8.67 -12.54 6.99
N CYS A 325 9.73 -13.23 6.57
CA CYS A 325 10.19 -14.46 7.22
C CYS A 325 10.56 -14.24 8.69
N HIS A 326 11.17 -13.10 9.04
CA HIS A 326 11.55 -12.81 10.42
C HIS A 326 10.35 -12.55 11.33
N ILE A 327 9.33 -11.83 10.83
CA ILE A 327 8.14 -11.53 11.64
C ILE A 327 7.13 -12.67 11.67
N ARG A 328 7.19 -13.60 10.71
CA ARG A 328 6.29 -14.77 10.60
C ARG A 328 6.07 -15.44 11.95
N ASP A 329 7.14 -15.84 12.62
CA ASP A 329 7.04 -16.68 13.82
C ASP A 329 6.43 -15.92 15.01
N VAL A 330 6.46 -14.58 14.97
CA VAL A 330 5.80 -13.69 15.93
C VAL A 330 4.35 -13.44 15.56
N ALA A 331 4.03 -13.36 14.26
CA ALA A 331 2.70 -13.00 13.78
C ALA A 331 1.74 -14.18 13.68
N GLU A 332 2.19 -15.34 13.20
CA GLU A 332 1.37 -16.54 12.96
C GLU A 332 0.56 -17.03 14.17
N PRO A 333 1.08 -17.01 15.42
CA PRO A 333 0.28 -17.40 16.58
C PRO A 333 -0.97 -16.53 16.81
N PHE A 334 -1.03 -15.34 16.20
CA PHE A 334 -2.13 -14.39 16.34
C PHE A 334 -2.99 -14.29 15.05
N VAL A 335 -2.79 -15.19 14.08
CA VAL A 335 -3.56 -15.23 12.84
C VAL A 335 -4.56 -16.38 12.94
N PHE A 336 -5.83 -16.07 13.17
CA PHE A 336 -6.92 -17.05 13.24
C PHE A 336 -7.82 -16.96 12.03
N TRP A 337 -8.32 -18.08 11.54
CA TRP A 337 -9.17 -18.13 10.37
C TRP A 337 -10.59 -18.55 10.72
N THR A 338 -11.56 -17.76 10.27
CA THR A 338 -12.96 -18.18 10.20
C THR A 338 -13.25 -18.77 8.83
N LEU A 339 -13.79 -19.98 8.82
CA LEU A 339 -14.05 -20.74 7.60
C LEU A 339 -15.25 -20.17 6.84
N GLY A 340 -15.03 -19.87 5.57
CA GLY A 340 -16.04 -19.57 4.57
C GLY A 340 -15.90 -20.53 3.39
N HIS A 341 -15.24 -20.09 2.32
CA HIS A 341 -14.95 -20.91 1.14
C HIS A 341 -13.92 -22.02 1.38
N GLY A 342 -13.16 -21.99 2.47
CA GLY A 342 -12.21 -23.02 2.88
C GLY A 342 -10.94 -23.06 2.03
N SER A 343 -10.49 -21.92 1.48
CA SER A 343 -9.21 -21.81 0.76
C SER A 343 -7.99 -21.83 1.69
N VAL A 344 -8.23 -21.84 3.00
CA VAL A 344 -7.28 -21.93 4.11
C VAL A 344 -6.59 -23.31 4.11
N SER A 345 -5.33 -23.40 4.55
CA SER A 345 -4.61 -24.67 4.65
C SER A 345 -5.19 -25.55 5.74
N PHE A 346 -5.47 -26.82 5.44
CA PHE A 346 -6.00 -27.75 6.44
C PHE A 346 -5.02 -27.95 7.61
N TRP A 347 -3.72 -28.10 7.35
CA TRP A 347 -2.75 -28.45 8.38
C TRP A 347 -2.03 -27.27 9.03
N HIS A 348 -1.79 -26.19 8.29
CA HIS A 348 -0.84 -25.15 8.68
C HIS A 348 -1.48 -23.85 9.18
N ASP A 349 -2.80 -23.71 9.10
CA ASP A 349 -3.52 -22.53 9.52
C ASP A 349 -4.34 -22.77 10.80
N ASN A 350 -4.47 -21.72 11.62
CA ASN A 350 -5.27 -21.73 12.85
C ASN A 350 -6.76 -21.53 12.53
N TRP A 351 -7.38 -22.52 11.91
CA TRP A 351 -8.85 -22.56 11.73
C TRP A 351 -9.52 -23.52 12.73
N PHE A 352 -8.75 -24.41 13.35
CA PHE A 352 -9.20 -25.41 14.32
C PHE A 352 -8.64 -25.07 15.72
N GLY A 353 -9.20 -24.02 16.34
CA GLY A 353 -8.80 -23.58 17.69
C GLY A 353 -7.54 -22.70 17.72
N GLU A 354 -6.75 -22.82 18.79
CA GLU A 354 -5.64 -21.89 19.09
C GLU A 354 -4.35 -22.17 18.31
N LYS A 355 -4.20 -23.35 17.70
CA LYS A 355 -2.96 -23.79 17.04
C LYS A 355 -3.26 -24.54 15.74
N PRO A 356 -2.27 -24.65 14.81
CA PRO A 356 -2.46 -25.40 13.58
C PRO A 356 -2.60 -26.89 13.87
N LEU A 357 -3.39 -27.59 13.06
CA LEU A 357 -3.56 -29.05 13.20
C LEU A 357 -2.23 -29.82 13.16
N ALA A 358 -1.25 -29.36 12.35
CA ALA A 358 0.08 -29.98 12.29
C ALA A 358 0.87 -29.93 13.60
N GLN A 359 0.50 -29.05 14.54
CA GLN A 359 1.10 -29.01 15.88
C GLN A 359 0.35 -29.86 16.90
N ILE A 360 -0.91 -30.19 16.63
CA ILE A 360 -1.78 -30.99 17.51
C ILE A 360 -1.66 -32.47 17.16
N VAL A 361 -1.68 -32.77 15.87
CA VAL A 361 -1.62 -34.13 15.32
C VAL A 361 -0.24 -34.34 14.72
N HIS A 362 0.60 -35.14 15.39
CA HIS A 362 1.94 -35.45 14.91
C HIS A 362 1.90 -36.58 13.86
N MET A 363 2.18 -36.25 12.61
CA MET A 363 2.29 -37.19 11.50
C MET A 363 3.67 -37.11 10.82
N GLU A 364 4.05 -38.16 10.09
CA GLU A 364 5.31 -38.19 9.33
C GLU A 364 5.31 -37.19 8.16
N SER A 365 4.14 -36.91 7.57
CA SER A 365 4.00 -35.92 6.51
C SER A 365 2.62 -35.27 6.53
N TYR A 366 2.56 -34.01 6.10
CA TYR A 366 1.32 -33.22 6.00
C TYR A 366 1.05 -32.88 4.54
N THR A 367 -0.21 -32.96 4.13
CA THR A 367 -0.64 -32.55 2.79
C THR A 367 -0.79 -31.02 2.73
N LEU A 368 -0.76 -30.46 1.52
CA LEU A 368 -0.96 -29.01 1.31
C LEU A 368 -2.39 -28.68 0.87
N GLU A 369 -3.32 -29.59 1.13
CA GLU A 369 -4.70 -29.46 0.67
C GLU A 369 -5.44 -28.38 1.47
N PRO A 370 -6.29 -27.59 0.80
CA PRO A 370 -7.12 -26.61 1.47
C PRO A 370 -8.27 -27.30 2.22
N VAL A 371 -8.86 -26.61 3.20
CA VAL A 371 -9.96 -27.16 4.02
C VAL A 371 -11.15 -27.59 3.15
N HIS A 372 -11.47 -26.86 2.09
CA HIS A 372 -12.60 -27.19 1.22
C HIS A 372 -12.46 -28.52 0.46
N TYR A 373 -11.26 -29.07 0.38
CA TYR A 373 -11.05 -30.42 -0.15
C TYR A 373 -11.72 -31.50 0.71
N TYR A 374 -11.98 -31.21 1.99
CA TYR A 374 -12.54 -32.14 2.97
C TYR A 374 -14.06 -32.02 3.16
N TRP A 375 -14.76 -31.21 2.36
CA TRP A 375 -16.22 -31.12 2.37
C TRP A 375 -16.82 -31.20 0.97
N HIS A 376 -18.11 -31.54 0.89
CA HIS A 376 -18.86 -31.57 -0.36
C HIS A 376 -20.24 -30.94 -0.13
N LYS A 377 -20.67 -30.00 -1.00
CA LYS A 377 -22.01 -29.38 -0.93
C LYS A 377 -22.36 -28.73 0.43
N GLY A 378 -21.37 -28.25 1.17
CA GLY A 378 -21.59 -27.59 2.46
C GLY A 378 -21.59 -28.52 3.67
N GLU A 379 -21.30 -29.81 3.48
CA GLU A 379 -21.17 -30.80 4.57
C GLU A 379 -19.78 -31.46 4.55
N TRP A 380 -19.22 -31.72 5.73
CA TRP A 380 -17.95 -32.40 5.88
C TRP A 380 -17.97 -33.81 5.28
N ASN A 381 -16.91 -34.17 4.55
CA ASN A 381 -16.71 -35.54 4.07
C ASN A 381 -16.15 -36.39 5.22
N VAL A 382 -17.06 -36.87 6.06
CA VAL A 382 -16.75 -37.63 7.28
C VAL A 382 -15.79 -38.80 7.01
N PRO A 383 -16.04 -39.70 6.02
CA PRO A 383 -15.12 -40.81 5.75
C PRO A 383 -13.69 -40.37 5.43
N LYS A 384 -13.53 -39.23 4.75
CA LYS A 384 -12.21 -38.70 4.36
C LYS A 384 -11.47 -38.10 5.56
N ILE A 385 -12.17 -37.36 6.41
CA ILE A 385 -11.57 -36.75 7.62
C ILE A 385 -11.11 -37.84 8.58
N PHE A 386 -11.94 -38.86 8.84
CA PHE A 386 -11.59 -39.97 9.73
C PHE A 386 -10.41 -40.83 9.25
N ARG A 387 -10.09 -40.81 7.95
CA ARG A 387 -8.88 -41.43 7.39
C ARG A 387 -7.63 -40.55 7.54
N THR A 388 -7.82 -39.25 7.75
CA THR A 388 -6.75 -38.24 7.68
C THR A 388 -6.27 -37.83 9.08
N VAL A 389 -7.17 -37.70 10.04
CA VAL A 389 -6.87 -37.28 11.42
C VAL A 389 -7.36 -38.32 12.44
N PRO A 390 -6.80 -38.34 13.66
CA PRO A 390 -7.30 -39.19 14.74
C PRO A 390 -8.79 -39.00 15.01
N THR A 391 -9.45 -40.06 15.48
CA THR A 391 -10.92 -40.10 15.66
C THR A 391 -11.46 -38.97 16.53
N HIS A 392 -10.82 -38.65 17.66
CA HIS A 392 -11.25 -37.55 18.54
C HIS A 392 -11.21 -36.19 17.83
N THR A 393 -10.17 -35.91 17.04
CA THR A 393 -10.04 -34.68 16.26
C THR A 393 -11.07 -34.64 15.13
N ALA A 394 -11.29 -35.78 14.47
CA ALA A 394 -12.29 -35.90 13.40
C ALA A 394 -13.70 -35.54 13.88
N TYR A 395 -14.10 -36.02 15.06
CA TYR A 395 -15.40 -35.68 15.66
C TYR A 395 -15.53 -34.17 15.91
N ALA A 396 -14.50 -33.55 16.49
CA ALA A 396 -14.51 -32.11 16.77
C ALA A 396 -14.56 -31.29 15.46
N ILE A 397 -13.82 -31.68 14.42
CA ILE A 397 -13.87 -31.01 13.11
C ILE A 397 -15.28 -31.08 12.52
N CYS A 398 -15.93 -32.25 12.58
CA CYS A 398 -17.27 -32.43 12.01
C CYS A 398 -18.35 -31.59 12.72
N GLN A 399 -18.09 -31.09 13.93
CA GLN A 399 -19.02 -30.20 14.65
C GLN A 399 -18.89 -28.73 14.23
N ILE A 400 -17.85 -28.35 13.48
CA ILE A 400 -17.64 -26.97 13.06
C ILE A 400 -18.61 -26.64 11.91
N PRO A 401 -19.44 -25.59 12.03
CA PRO A 401 -20.36 -25.20 10.97
C PRO A 401 -19.58 -24.62 9.77
N ILE A 402 -19.98 -25.02 8.56
CA ILE A 402 -19.43 -24.48 7.31
C ILE A 402 -20.31 -23.31 6.86
N ALA A 403 -19.76 -22.09 6.86
CA ALA A 403 -20.46 -20.91 6.38
C ALA A 403 -20.41 -20.81 4.84
N VAL A 404 -21.26 -21.58 4.18
CA VAL A 404 -21.33 -21.63 2.70
C VAL A 404 -21.70 -20.25 2.13
N GLY A 405 -20.85 -19.70 1.26
CA GLY A 405 -21.10 -18.43 0.55
C GLY A 405 -20.44 -17.20 1.18
N HIS A 406 -19.69 -17.35 2.28
CA HIS A 406 -18.83 -16.30 2.81
C HIS A 406 -17.36 -16.52 2.41
N GLU A 407 -16.60 -15.44 2.26
CA GLU A 407 -15.14 -15.51 2.12
C GLU A 407 -14.48 -15.87 3.46
N ASP A 408 -13.35 -16.58 3.39
CA ASP A 408 -12.53 -16.87 4.56
C ASP A 408 -11.99 -15.54 5.14
N LYS A 409 -12.09 -15.35 6.45
CA LYS A 409 -11.63 -14.12 7.11
C LYS A 409 -10.64 -14.43 8.22
N ILE A 410 -9.59 -13.61 8.26
CA ILE A 410 -8.67 -13.60 9.40
C ILE A 410 -9.30 -12.78 10.53
N VAL A 411 -9.29 -13.32 11.75
CA VAL A 411 -9.81 -12.71 12.99
C VAL A 411 -8.67 -12.22 13.88
#